data_AF-A0A164UGC5-F1
#
_entry.id   AF-A0A164UGC5-F1
#
_cell.length_a   1.000
_cell.length_b   1.000
_cell.length_c   1.000
_cell.angle_alpha   90.00
_cell.angle_beta   90.00
_cell.angle_gamma   90.00
#
_symmetry.space_group_name_H-M   'P 1'
#
loop_
_entity.id
_entity.type
_entity.pdbx_description
1 polymer ?
#
loop_
_entity_poly.entity_id
_entity_poly.type
_entity_poly.pdbx_seq_one_letter_code
_entity_poly.pdbx_strand_id
1 'polypeptide(L)'
;MKFDFPVLKAEFARMKQALPADILCADSLPVFKELEQMDVKEGKKIRLSYKLDVIYKRVYGRMPEESHEAEADVKTLLLLAIFSPQEFFDAVQSKAVPL
;
A
#
# COMPACT_ATOMS: atom_id res chain seq x y z
N MET A 1 -0.70 -8.96 3.49
CA MET A 1 -2.12 -8.77 3.81
C MET A 1 -2.39 -9.14 5.25
N LYS A 2 -2.23 -8.23 6.21
CA LYS A 2 -2.32 -8.56 7.65
C LYS A 2 -3.34 -7.75 8.44
N PHE A 3 -3.96 -6.71 7.86
CA PHE A 3 -4.78 -5.76 8.60
C PHE A 3 -6.13 -5.49 7.93
N ASP A 4 -6.20 -4.58 6.94
CA ASP A 4 -7.46 -4.07 6.39
C ASP A 4 -8.34 -5.17 5.80
N PHE A 5 -7.75 -6.04 4.97
CA PHE A 5 -8.50 -7.10 4.28
C PHE A 5 -9.12 -8.14 5.23
N PRO A 6 -8.39 -8.72 6.22
CA PRO A 6 -9.01 -9.60 7.21
C PRO A 6 -10.15 -8.94 8.01
N VAL A 7 -9.98 -7.67 8.41
CA VAL A 7 -11.03 -6.93 9.16
C VAL A 7 -12.26 -6.74 8.29
N LEU A 8 -12.09 -6.30 7.04
CA LEU A 8 -13.18 -6.13 6.09
C LEU A 8 -13.96 -7.44 5.87
N LYS A 9 -13.25 -8.54 5.64
CA LYS A 9 -13.88 -9.88 5.49
C LYS A 9 -14.69 -10.29 6.72
N ALA A 10 -14.16 -10.03 7.91
CA ALA A 10 -14.83 -10.36 9.16
C ALA A 10 -16.16 -9.59 9.30
N GLU A 11 -16.19 -8.31 8.92
CA GLU A 11 -17.42 -7.50 8.96
C GLU A 11 -18.47 -7.99 7.95
N PHE A 12 -18.08 -8.35 6.73
CA PHE A 12 -19.00 -8.93 5.75
C PHE A 12 -19.55 -10.29 6.22
N ALA A 13 -18.68 -11.15 6.74
CA ALA A 13 -19.08 -12.45 7.30
C ALA A 13 -20.06 -12.29 8.46
N ARG A 14 -19.86 -11.29 9.34
CA ARG A 14 -20.78 -10.95 10.44
C ARG A 14 -22.17 -10.58 9.94
N MET A 15 -22.27 -9.93 8.79
CA MET A 15 -23.53 -9.59 8.13
C MET A 15 -24.12 -10.74 7.28
N LYS A 16 -23.46 -11.91 7.25
CA LYS A 16 -23.80 -13.04 6.37
C LYS A 16 -23.82 -12.65 4.89
N GLN A 17 -22.98 -11.68 4.53
CA GLN A 17 -22.78 -11.23 3.16
C GLN A 17 -21.40 -11.71 2.67
N ALA A 18 -21.25 -11.76 1.36
CA ALA A 18 -19.98 -12.01 0.70
C ALA A 18 -19.63 -10.83 -0.20
N LEU A 19 -18.34 -10.54 -0.33
CA LEU A 19 -17.85 -9.67 -1.38
C LEU A 19 -17.97 -10.39 -2.74
N PRO A 20 -18.20 -9.67 -3.84
CA PRO A 20 -18.13 -10.23 -5.18
C PRO A 20 -16.81 -10.97 -5.44
N ALA A 21 -16.88 -12.11 -6.13
CA ALA A 21 -15.74 -13.02 -6.34
C ALA A 21 -14.67 -12.47 -7.31
N ASP A 22 -15.01 -11.44 -8.06
CA ASP A 22 -14.13 -10.72 -8.99
C ASP A 22 -13.36 -9.57 -8.33
N ILE A 23 -13.61 -9.28 -7.05
CA ILE A 23 -12.80 -8.31 -6.31
C ILE A 23 -11.45 -8.91 -5.96
N LEU A 24 -10.41 -8.24 -6.44
CA LEU A 24 -9.02 -8.51 -6.08
C LEU A 24 -8.55 -7.54 -4.99
N CYS A 25 -7.49 -7.91 -4.29
CA CYS A 25 -6.76 -7.04 -3.38
C CYS A 25 -5.25 -7.21 -3.51
N ALA A 26 -4.50 -6.19 -3.12
CA ALA A 26 -3.05 -6.20 -3.05
C ALA A 26 -2.59 -5.42 -1.81
N ASP A 27 -1.52 -5.86 -1.16
CA ASP A 27 -0.91 -5.14 -0.04
C ASP A 27 0.12 -4.14 -0.59
N SER A 28 0.02 -2.86 -0.22
CA SER A 28 0.93 -1.83 -0.71
C SER A 28 2.34 -1.94 -0.11
N LEU A 29 2.49 -2.60 1.04
CA LEU A 29 3.80 -2.79 1.68
C LEU A 29 4.80 -3.56 0.80
N PRO A 30 4.49 -4.76 0.26
CA PRO A 30 5.38 -5.43 -0.68
C PRO A 30 5.54 -4.69 -2.02
N VAL A 31 4.55 -3.89 -2.44
CA VAL A 31 4.66 -3.04 -3.64
C VAL A 31 5.74 -1.98 -3.44
N PHE A 32 5.67 -1.17 -2.38
CA PHE A 32 6.67 -0.13 -2.12
C PHE A 32 8.07 -0.68 -1.84
N LYS A 33 8.17 -1.88 -1.26
CA LYS A 33 9.46 -2.57 -1.10
C LYS A 33 10.11 -2.93 -2.42
N GLU A 34 9.33 -3.29 -3.42
CA GLU A 34 9.83 -3.62 -4.76
C GLU A 34 10.29 -2.37 -5.50
N LEU A 35 9.46 -1.32 -5.48
CA LEU A 35 9.78 -0.04 -6.12
C LEU A 35 11.08 0.55 -5.57
N GLU A 36 11.27 0.59 -4.25
CA GLU A 36 12.53 1.09 -3.67
C GLU A 36 13.73 0.16 -3.92
N GLN A 37 13.54 -1.15 -4.12
CA GLN A 37 14.63 -2.08 -4.47
C GLN A 37 15.15 -1.88 -5.89
N MET A 38 14.34 -1.31 -6.79
CA MET A 38 14.80 -0.92 -8.12
C MET A 38 15.81 0.24 -8.06
N ASP A 39 15.67 1.12 -7.07
CA ASP A 39 16.52 2.32 -6.89
C ASP A 39 17.85 2.04 -6.15
N VAL A 40 17.90 1.06 -5.24
CA VAL A 40 19.04 0.85 -4.30
C VAL A 40 20.13 -0.09 -4.87
N LYS A 41 20.36 -0.08 -6.20
CA LYS A 41 21.38 -0.96 -6.83
C LYS A 41 22.83 -0.63 -6.47
N GLU A 42 23.11 0.44 -5.71
CA GLU A 42 24.47 0.82 -5.30
C GLU A 42 24.61 1.01 -3.77
N GLY A 43 25.08 -0.03 -3.07
CA GLY A 43 25.80 0.11 -1.79
C GLY A 43 24.97 0.10 -0.49
N LYS A 44 25.44 -0.70 0.49
CA LYS A 44 25.00 -0.87 1.89
C LYS A 44 23.47 -1.03 2.12
N LYS A 45 23.06 -2.23 2.56
CA LYS A 45 21.68 -2.53 3.03
C LYS A 45 21.31 -1.69 4.26
N ILE A 46 20.77 -0.50 4.05
CA ILE A 46 20.10 0.27 5.09
C ILE A 46 18.73 -0.37 5.33
N ARG A 47 18.40 -0.66 6.60
CA ARG A 47 17.05 -1.14 6.95
C ARG A 47 16.09 0.05 6.89
N LEU A 48 15.30 0.14 5.83
CA LEU A 48 14.28 1.16 5.67
C LEU A 48 13.00 0.78 6.43
N SER A 49 12.38 1.77 7.09
CA SER A 49 11.01 1.66 7.58
C SER A 49 10.04 1.88 6.42
N TYR A 50 8.99 1.06 6.35
CA TYR A 50 7.95 1.14 5.32
C TYR A 50 6.58 1.49 5.92
N LYS A 51 6.59 2.27 7.00
CA LYS A 51 5.37 2.94 7.45
C LYS A 51 4.96 3.99 6.42
N LEU A 52 3.65 4.18 6.24
CA LEU A 52 3.10 5.01 5.17
C LEU A 52 3.63 6.45 5.22
N ASP A 53 3.59 7.07 6.41
CA ASP A 53 4.12 8.40 6.69
C ASP A 53 5.63 8.52 6.39
N VAL A 54 6.41 7.49 6.71
CA VAL A 54 7.85 7.46 6.45
C VAL A 54 8.14 7.37 4.96
N ILE A 55 7.40 6.55 4.21
CA ILE A 55 7.54 6.47 2.74
C ILE A 55 7.16 7.81 2.13
N TYR A 56 6.03 8.40 2.55
CA TYR A 56 5.58 9.71 2.07
C TYR A 56 6.63 10.80 2.31
N LYS A 57 7.23 10.85 3.50
CA LYS A 57 8.31 11.79 3.81
C LYS A 57 9.54 11.59 2.93
N ARG A 58 9.91 10.34 2.63
CA ARG A 58 11.03 10.05 1.72
C ARG A 58 10.75 10.54 0.30
N VAL A 59 9.53 10.33 -0.19
CA VAL A 59 9.13 10.65 -1.58
C VAL A 59 8.91 12.15 -1.77
N TYR A 60 8.18 12.80 -0.87
CA TYR A 60 7.75 14.19 -1.02
C TYR A 60 8.54 15.19 -0.17
N GLY A 61 9.48 14.75 0.66
CA GLY A 61 10.31 15.61 1.51
C GLY A 61 9.57 16.28 2.68
N ARG A 62 8.28 16.00 2.86
CA ARG A 62 7.42 16.55 3.93
C ARG A 62 6.56 15.47 4.58
N MET A 63 6.09 15.71 5.79
CA MET A 63 5.09 14.82 6.41
C MET A 63 3.72 14.98 5.70
N PRO A 64 2.86 13.94 5.74
CA PRO A 64 1.44 14.12 5.42
C PRO A 64 0.83 15.24 6.28
N GLU A 65 -0.12 16.00 5.72
CA GLU A 65 -0.78 17.11 6.42
C GLU A 65 -1.68 16.60 7.56
N GLU A 66 -2.31 15.45 7.35
CA GLU A 66 -3.18 14.74 8.28
C GLU A 66 -2.78 13.26 8.34
N SER A 67 -3.04 12.60 9.46
CA SER A 67 -2.71 11.18 9.70
C SER A 67 -3.68 10.60 10.72
N HIS A 68 -3.90 9.29 10.68
CA HIS A 68 -4.78 8.55 11.60
C HIS A 68 -6.29 8.76 11.38
N GLU A 69 -6.65 9.30 10.22
CA GLU A 69 -8.01 9.28 9.70
C GLU A 69 -8.04 8.43 8.43
N ALA A 70 -9.11 7.64 8.24
CA ALA A 70 -9.21 6.72 7.12
C ALA A 70 -9.05 7.46 5.77
N GLU A 71 -9.66 8.64 5.63
CA GLU A 71 -9.55 9.46 4.42
C GLU A 71 -8.13 9.99 4.22
N ALA A 72 -7.50 10.51 5.27
CA ALA A 72 -6.13 11.05 5.20
C ALA A 72 -5.10 9.97 4.84
N ASP A 73 -5.22 8.78 5.44
CA ASP A 73 -4.32 7.66 5.18
C ASP A 73 -4.51 7.13 3.74
N VAL A 74 -5.76 7.05 3.24
CA VAL A 74 -6.04 6.66 1.84
C VAL A 74 -5.54 7.71 0.85
N LYS A 75 -5.70 9.02 1.14
CA LYS A 75 -5.12 10.10 0.33
C LYS A 75 -3.60 9.98 0.26
N THR A 76 -2.95 9.73 1.39
CA THR A 76 -1.49 9.53 1.46
C THR A 76 -1.04 8.34 0.61
N LEU A 77 -1.76 7.22 0.71
CA LEU A 77 -1.49 6.04 -0.12
C LEU A 77 -1.70 6.31 -1.61
N LEU A 78 -2.77 7.03 -1.98
CA LEU A 78 -3.05 7.40 -3.37
C LEU A 78 -1.97 8.31 -3.94
N LEU A 79 -1.53 9.32 -3.19
CA LEU A 79 -0.45 10.22 -3.60
C LEU A 79 0.83 9.44 -3.88
N LEU A 80 1.21 8.51 -3.00
CA LEU A 80 2.36 7.63 -3.23
C LEU A 80 2.21 6.77 -4.49
N ALA A 81 1.01 6.25 -4.76
CA ALA A 81 0.76 5.46 -5.96
C ALA A 81 0.92 6.28 -7.25
N ILE A 82 0.45 7.53 -7.28
CA ILE A 82 0.54 8.40 -8.46
C ILE A 82 1.95 9.00 -8.67
N PHE A 83 2.84 8.90 -7.68
CA PHE A 83 4.23 9.34 -7.83
C PHE A 83 5.00 8.52 -8.88
N SER A 84 4.74 7.21 -8.94
CA SER A 84 5.32 6.29 -9.92
C SER A 84 4.21 5.38 -10.46
N PRO A 85 3.28 5.93 -11.27
CA PRO A 85 1.97 5.32 -11.52
C PRO A 85 2.07 4.01 -12.30
N GLN A 86 2.95 3.94 -13.30
CA GLN A 86 3.09 2.76 -14.15
C GLN A 86 3.75 1.62 -13.37
N GLU A 87 4.86 1.90 -12.69
CA GLU A 87 5.58 0.92 -11.89
C GLU A 87 4.74 0.42 -10.72
N PHE A 88 4.01 1.32 -10.05
CA PHE A 88 3.07 0.96 -8.99
C PHE A 88 1.95 0.07 -9.53
N PHE A 89 1.35 0.43 -10.67
CA PHE A 89 0.29 -0.38 -11.29
C PHE A 89 0.79 -1.78 -11.65
N ASP A 90 1.93 -1.90 -12.31
CA ASP A 90 2.51 -3.19 -12.70
C ASP A 90 2.88 -4.05 -11.46
N ALA A 91 3.41 -3.41 -10.43
CA ALA A 91 3.72 -4.07 -9.16
C ALA A 91 2.47 -4.50 -8.39
N VAL A 92 1.37 -3.75 -8.44
CA VAL A 92 0.07 -4.15 -7.88
C VAL A 92 -0.53 -5.30 -8.67
N GLN A 93 -0.56 -5.18 -10.00
CA GLN A 93 -1.15 -6.17 -10.91
C GLN A 93 -0.48 -7.55 -10.74
N SER A 94 0.84 -7.59 -10.58
CA SER A 94 1.59 -8.83 -10.34
C SER A 94 1.35 -9.47 -8.96
N LYS A 95 0.81 -8.72 -8.00
CA LYS A 95 0.60 -9.14 -6.60
C LYS A 95 -0.87 -9.24 -6.20
N ALA A 96 -1.77 -8.87 -7.10
CA ALA A 96 -3.20 -8.93 -6.86
C ALA A 96 -3.66 -10.39 -6.68
N VAL A 97 -4.45 -10.63 -5.64
CA VAL A 97 -5.07 -11.93 -5.35
C VAL A 97 -6.55 -11.73 -5.07
N PRO A 98 -7.39 -12.77 -5.21
CA PRO A 98 -8.78 -12.69 -4.78
C PRO A 98 -8.87 -12.21 -3.33
N LEU A 99 -9.80 -11.28 -3.07
CA LEU A 99 -10.08 -10.80 -1.72
C LEU A 99 -10.84 -11.88 -0.95
#